data_AF-U5ENH8-F1
#
_entry.id   AF-U5ENH8-F1
#
_cell.length_a   1.000
_cell.length_b   1.000
_cell.length_c   1.000
_cell.angle_alpha   90.00
_cell.angle_beta   90.00
_cell.angle_gamma   90.00
#
_symmetry.space_group_name_H-M   'P 1'
#
loop_
_entity.id
_entity.type
_entity.pdbx_description
1 polymer ?
#
loop_
_entity_poly.entity_id
_entity_poly.type
_entity_poly.pdbx_seq_one_letter_code
_entity_poly.pdbx_strand_id
1 'polypeptide(L)'
;MNKIVIIFLMACANLLDAAQYIRPTKEIGESISEKCENKIRGVTNDLKRVWHSWTKVLNDPVSIEMVKCIYSGFGWASNDNKVNIDAVATDMKKYNSGFPEDINGFLQTCSFTSDNTAANSLNLCFFNNAKKFGGAYLRTFDGKDLRDPSTLLAPATTF
;
A
#
# COMPACT_ATOMS: atom_id res chain seq x y z
N MET A 1 -44.71 41.45 5.26
CA MET A 1 -43.24 41.51 5.14
C MET A 1 -42.64 40.82 6.35
N ASN A 2 -42.41 39.50 6.26
CA ASN A 2 -41.82 38.70 7.34
C ASN A 2 -40.34 38.47 7.02
N LYS A 3 -39.46 38.83 7.96
CA LYS A 3 -38.01 38.60 7.88
C LYS A 3 -37.73 37.15 8.27
N ILE A 4 -37.21 36.35 7.34
CA ILE A 4 -36.58 35.07 7.67
C ILE A 4 -35.07 35.32 7.72
N VAL A 5 -34.52 35.18 8.93
CA VAL A 5 -33.09 35.03 9.17
C VAL A 5 -32.76 33.57 8.87
N ILE A 6 -31.98 33.31 7.82
CA ILE A 6 -31.39 31.98 7.61
C ILE A 6 -29.92 32.07 8.02
N ILE A 7 -29.63 31.35 9.10
CA ILE A 7 -28.34 31.16 9.74
C ILE A 7 -27.44 30.36 8.79
N PHE A 8 -26.21 30.83 8.58
CA PHE A 8 -25.12 30.04 8.00
C PHE A 8 -24.80 28.88 8.95
N LEU A 9 -25.32 27.69 8.65
CA LEU A 9 -24.84 26.45 9.26
C LEU A 9 -23.57 26.02 8.53
N MET A 10 -22.44 26.45 9.08
CA MET A 10 -21.16 25.81 8.88
C MET A 10 -21.25 24.45 9.57
N ALA A 11 -21.45 23.38 8.80
CA ALA A 11 -21.36 22.01 9.30
C ALA A 11 -20.77 21.10 8.21
N CYS A 12 -19.56 20.63 8.52
CA CYS A 12 -18.96 19.38 8.05
C CYS A 12 -18.61 19.28 6.56
N ALA A 13 -17.52 19.96 6.19
CA ALA A 13 -16.50 19.32 5.37
C ALA A 13 -16.19 17.94 5.98
N ASN A 14 -16.48 16.87 5.23
CA ASN A 14 -15.95 15.49 5.37
C ASN A 14 -16.74 14.46 4.51
N LEU A 15 -17.71 14.89 3.70
CA LEU A 15 -18.46 14.01 2.79
C LEU A 15 -17.94 13.99 1.34
N LEU A 16 -16.78 14.59 1.06
CA LEU A 16 -16.21 14.67 -0.29
C LEU A 16 -14.97 13.79 -0.55
N ASP A 17 -14.44 13.07 0.45
CA ASP A 17 -13.26 12.20 0.27
C ASP A 17 -13.60 10.70 0.14
N ALA A 18 -14.90 10.37 0.01
CA ALA A 18 -15.35 9.07 -0.48
C ALA A 18 -15.69 9.11 -1.98
N ALA A 19 -15.13 10.07 -2.72
CA ALA A 19 -15.03 9.94 -4.17
C ALA A 19 -14.31 8.62 -4.44
N GLN A 20 -15.03 7.68 -5.05
CA GLN A 20 -14.59 6.32 -5.33
C GLN A 20 -13.11 6.31 -5.72
N TYR A 21 -12.25 5.75 -4.86
CA TYR A 21 -10.87 5.50 -5.24
C TYR A 21 -10.89 4.44 -6.34
N ILE A 22 -10.87 4.90 -7.59
CA ILE A 22 -10.72 4.05 -8.77
C ILE A 22 -9.24 3.67 -8.81
N ARG A 23 -8.94 2.39 -8.57
CA ARG A 23 -7.57 1.87 -8.70
C ARG A 23 -7.07 2.14 -10.13
N PRO A 24 -5.99 2.90 -10.30
CA PRO A 24 -5.40 3.10 -11.62
C PRO A 24 -4.87 1.77 -12.16
N THR A 25 -5.13 1.47 -13.43
CA THR A 25 -4.75 0.21 -14.07
C THR A 25 -3.68 0.41 -15.13
N LYS A 26 -2.85 -0.61 -15.33
CA LYS A 26 -1.86 -0.65 -16.41
C LYS A 26 -2.58 -1.01 -17.71
N GLU A 27 -2.49 -0.13 -18.72
CA GLU A 27 -3.20 -0.30 -19.99
C GLU A 27 -2.72 -1.54 -20.78
N ILE A 28 -1.49 -2.02 -20.59
CA ILE A 28 -0.92 -3.20 -21.26
C ILE A 28 0.09 -3.95 -20.36
N GLY A 29 -0.18 -5.23 -20.07
CA GLY A 29 0.77 -6.20 -19.50
C GLY A 29 0.72 -6.39 -17.98
N GLU A 30 1.24 -7.54 -17.53
CA GLU A 30 1.23 -7.99 -16.12
C GLU A 30 1.84 -6.96 -15.14
N SER A 31 1.19 -6.78 -13.99
CA SER A 31 1.69 -5.93 -12.88
C SER A 31 2.91 -6.57 -12.20
N ILE A 32 3.59 -5.82 -11.32
CA ILE A 32 4.77 -6.37 -10.62
C ILE A 32 4.32 -7.41 -9.59
N SER A 33 3.24 -7.16 -8.85
CA SER A 33 2.68 -8.13 -7.92
C SER A 33 2.26 -9.41 -8.63
N GLU A 34 1.58 -9.30 -9.76
CA GLU A 34 1.12 -10.45 -10.55
C GLU A 34 2.29 -11.29 -11.08
N LYS A 35 3.34 -10.63 -11.62
CA LYS A 35 4.60 -11.30 -12.01
C LYS A 35 5.21 -12.11 -10.87
N CYS A 36 5.31 -11.50 -9.69
CA CYS A 36 5.93 -12.14 -8.52
C CYS A 36 5.07 -13.30 -8.01
N GLU A 37 3.76 -13.11 -7.95
CA GLU A 37 2.80 -14.15 -7.57
C GLU A 37 2.82 -15.37 -8.48
N ASN A 38 3.01 -15.17 -9.78
CA ASN A 38 3.06 -16.25 -10.77
C ASN A 38 4.44 -16.93 -10.83
N LYS A 39 5.50 -16.22 -10.43
CA LYS A 39 6.88 -16.73 -10.42
C LYS A 39 7.18 -17.63 -9.21
N ILE A 40 6.61 -17.31 -8.05
CA ILE A 40 7.02 -17.94 -6.79
C ILE A 40 6.22 -19.22 -6.54
N ARG A 41 6.93 -20.33 -6.38
CA ARG A 41 6.32 -21.63 -6.10
C ARG A 41 5.66 -21.60 -4.72
N GLY A 42 4.40 -22.05 -4.65
CA GLY A 42 3.64 -22.13 -3.40
C GLY A 42 2.69 -20.95 -3.16
N VAL A 43 2.69 -19.93 -4.04
CA VAL A 43 1.68 -18.87 -3.98
C VAL A 43 0.31 -19.44 -4.41
N THR A 44 -0.63 -19.50 -3.46
CA THR A 44 -2.00 -19.97 -3.69
C THR A 44 -2.97 -18.80 -3.86
N ASN A 45 -4.16 -19.04 -4.43
CA ASN A 45 -5.21 -18.03 -4.54
C ASN A 45 -5.63 -17.47 -3.16
N ASP A 46 -5.61 -18.33 -2.13
CA ASP A 46 -5.91 -17.91 -0.76
C ASP A 46 -4.83 -16.98 -0.20
N LEU A 47 -3.55 -17.27 -0.48
CA LEU A 47 -2.45 -16.39 -0.10
C LEU A 47 -2.56 -15.04 -0.82
N LYS A 48 -2.82 -15.04 -2.13
CA LYS A 48 -3.06 -13.80 -2.90
C LYS A 48 -4.19 -12.97 -2.29
N ARG A 49 -5.32 -13.61 -1.97
CA ARG A 49 -6.47 -12.92 -1.35
C ARG A 49 -6.10 -12.30 0.00
N VAL A 50 -5.38 -13.02 0.84
CA VAL A 50 -4.93 -12.49 2.13
C VAL A 50 -3.97 -11.31 1.93
N TRP A 51 -2.97 -11.47 1.06
CA TRP A 51 -1.98 -10.45 0.74
C TRP A 51 -2.63 -9.14 0.32
N HIS A 52 -3.52 -9.19 -0.67
CA HIS A 52 -4.21 -8.01 -1.19
C HIS A 52 -5.25 -7.43 -0.24
N SER A 53 -5.81 -8.24 0.67
CA SER A 53 -6.71 -7.72 1.72
C SER A 53 -5.99 -6.93 2.80
N TRP A 54 -4.69 -7.17 2.98
CA TRP A 54 -3.86 -6.55 4.02
C TRP A 54 -4.45 -6.67 5.44
N THR A 55 -5.19 -7.75 5.72
CA THR A 55 -5.92 -7.96 6.99
C THR A 55 -5.13 -8.68 8.07
N LYS A 56 -4.04 -9.37 7.72
CA LYS A 56 -3.15 -10.05 8.67
C LYS A 56 -1.71 -9.99 8.21
N VAL A 57 -0.79 -10.07 9.18
CA VAL A 57 0.63 -10.25 8.92
C VAL A 57 0.84 -11.60 8.24
N LEU A 58 1.65 -11.58 7.17
CA LEU A 58 2.14 -12.76 6.48
C LEU A 58 3.66 -12.82 6.66
N ASN A 59 4.14 -13.83 7.36
CA ASN A 59 5.56 -13.99 7.72
C ASN A 59 6.09 -15.42 7.50
N ASP A 60 5.38 -16.23 6.72
CA ASP A 60 5.86 -17.53 6.28
C ASP A 60 6.86 -17.37 5.10
N PRO A 61 7.70 -18.39 4.82
CA PRO A 61 8.74 -18.28 3.80
C PRO A 61 8.25 -17.88 2.41
N VAL A 62 7.07 -18.35 1.98
CA VAL A 62 6.51 -18.04 0.64
C VAL A 62 6.11 -16.57 0.59
N SER A 63 5.44 -16.08 1.63
CA SER A 63 5.07 -14.67 1.75
C SER A 63 6.29 -13.74 1.79
N ILE A 64 7.34 -14.11 2.51
CA ILE A 64 8.60 -13.34 2.58
C ILE A 64 9.25 -13.25 1.20
N GLU A 65 9.30 -14.36 0.46
CA GLU A 65 9.83 -14.37 -0.91
C GLU A 65 9.00 -13.49 -1.86
N MET A 66 7.68 -13.51 -1.71
CA MET A 66 6.76 -12.68 -2.49
C MET A 66 6.96 -11.20 -2.20
N VAL A 67 7.01 -10.79 -0.93
CA VAL A 67 7.29 -9.40 -0.53
C VAL A 67 8.63 -8.95 -1.09
N LYS A 68 9.68 -9.79 -0.99
CA LYS A 68 11.00 -9.50 -1.53
C LYS A 68 10.95 -9.24 -3.03
N CYS A 69 10.30 -10.11 -3.79
CA CYS A 69 10.16 -9.95 -5.24
C CYS A 69 9.46 -8.64 -5.62
N ILE A 70 8.33 -8.34 -4.97
CA ILE A 70 7.51 -7.17 -5.27
C ILE A 70 8.29 -5.89 -4.96
N TYR A 71 8.88 -5.81 -3.76
CA TYR A 71 9.57 -4.61 -3.30
C TYR A 71 10.84 -4.36 -4.10
N SER A 72 11.50 -5.42 -4.58
CA SER A 72 12.59 -5.27 -5.55
C SER A 72 12.11 -4.82 -6.93
N GLY A 73 10.99 -5.32 -7.43
CA GLY A 73 10.38 -4.80 -8.66
C GLY A 73 10.00 -3.32 -8.55
N PHE A 74 9.59 -2.88 -7.37
CA PHE A 74 9.30 -1.49 -7.05
C PHE A 74 10.53 -0.60 -6.87
N GLY A 75 11.72 -1.19 -6.68
CA GLY A 75 12.93 -0.46 -6.30
C GLY A 75 12.93 0.02 -4.84
N TRP A 76 12.02 -0.48 -4.01
CA TRP A 76 11.93 -0.17 -2.57
C TRP A 76 12.92 -0.97 -1.75
N ALA A 77 13.31 -2.16 -2.22
CA ALA A 77 14.32 -2.98 -1.59
C ALA A 77 15.26 -3.60 -2.64
N SER A 78 16.55 -3.58 -2.37
CA SER A 78 17.57 -4.13 -3.27
C SER A 78 17.82 -5.63 -3.03
N ASN A 79 18.47 -6.27 -4.01
CA ASN A 79 18.85 -7.68 -3.91
C ASN A 79 19.88 -7.96 -2.80
N ASP A 80 20.68 -6.96 -2.40
CA ASP A 80 21.62 -7.02 -1.27
C ASP A 80 20.96 -6.72 0.09
N ASN A 81 19.64 -6.86 0.17
CA ASN A 81 18.86 -6.77 1.41
C ASN A 81 18.93 -5.39 2.09
N LYS A 82 18.81 -4.31 1.32
CA LYS A 82 18.70 -2.94 1.83
C LYS A 82 17.39 -2.30 1.39
N VAL A 83 16.83 -1.43 2.22
CA VAL A 83 15.68 -0.59 1.84
C VAL A 83 16.18 0.70 1.21
N ASN A 84 15.55 1.09 0.10
CA ASN A 84 15.71 2.40 -0.51
C ASN A 84 14.64 3.34 0.06
N ILE A 85 14.94 3.93 1.21
CA ILE A 85 14.02 4.80 1.96
C ILE A 85 13.55 5.98 1.10
N ASP A 86 14.44 6.57 0.31
CA ASP A 86 14.12 7.70 -0.56
C ASP A 86 13.12 7.32 -1.65
N ALA A 87 13.25 6.13 -2.24
CA ALA A 87 12.29 5.64 -3.23
C ALA A 87 10.90 5.43 -2.61
N VAL A 88 10.83 4.79 -1.43
CA VAL A 88 9.57 4.59 -0.71
C VAL A 88 8.92 5.93 -0.37
N ALA A 89 9.69 6.86 0.20
CA ALA A 89 9.19 8.18 0.57
C ALA A 89 8.71 8.99 -0.64
N THR A 90 9.44 8.92 -1.75
CA THR A 90 9.07 9.59 -3.00
C THR A 90 7.75 9.07 -3.53
N ASP A 91 7.57 7.74 -3.59
CA ASP A 91 6.31 7.15 -4.03
C ASP A 91 5.18 7.48 -3.06
N MET A 92 5.42 7.38 -1.75
CA MET A 92 4.39 7.74 -0.76
C MET A 92 3.91 9.19 -0.91
N LYS A 93 4.82 10.15 -1.12
CA LYS A 93 4.45 11.54 -1.37
C LYS A 93 3.70 11.72 -2.69
N LYS A 94 4.14 11.04 -3.75
CA LYS A 94 3.51 11.09 -5.09
C LYS A 94 2.03 10.67 -5.05
N TYR A 95 1.72 9.58 -4.33
CA TYR A 95 0.38 9.00 -4.29
C TYR A 95 -0.48 9.48 -3.10
N ASN A 96 0.06 10.35 -2.24
CA ASN A 96 -0.64 10.86 -1.06
C ASN A 96 -0.38 12.37 -0.86
N SER A 97 -0.74 13.17 -1.87
CA SER A 97 -0.67 14.63 -1.74
C SER A 97 -1.50 15.11 -0.54
N GLY A 98 -0.91 15.97 0.30
CA GLY A 98 -1.56 16.49 1.51
C GLY A 98 -1.61 15.53 2.69
N PHE A 99 -0.97 14.35 2.63
CA PHE A 99 -0.87 13.45 3.78
C PHE A 99 -0.05 14.11 4.90
N PRO A 100 -0.62 14.27 6.11
CA PRO A 100 -0.04 15.13 7.15
C PRO A 100 1.12 14.49 7.92
N GLU A 101 1.34 13.19 7.78
CA GLU A 101 2.34 12.46 8.55
C GLU A 101 3.75 12.60 7.95
N ASP A 102 4.76 12.63 8.83
CA ASP A 102 6.16 12.61 8.42
C ASP A 102 6.59 11.21 7.97
N ILE A 103 6.47 10.95 6.67
CA ILE A 103 6.87 9.69 6.03
C ILE A 103 8.37 9.41 6.24
N ASN A 104 9.23 10.44 6.14
CA ASN A 104 10.68 10.25 6.25
C ASN A 104 11.06 9.88 7.68
N GLY A 105 10.56 10.63 8.67
CA GLY A 105 10.75 10.31 10.07
C GLY A 105 10.22 8.92 10.43
N PHE A 106 9.03 8.55 9.94
CA PHE A 106 8.48 7.21 10.13
C PHE A 106 9.39 6.11 9.59
N LEU A 107 9.85 6.23 8.33
CA LEU A 107 10.69 5.20 7.70
C LEU A 107 12.03 5.02 8.43
N GLN A 108 12.54 6.06 9.10
CA GLN A 108 13.73 5.97 9.95
C GLN A 108 13.49 5.21 11.26
N THR A 109 12.25 5.09 11.73
CA THR A 109 11.90 4.28 12.91
C THR A 109 11.80 2.79 12.61
N CYS A 110 11.70 2.41 11.33
CA CYS A 110 11.60 1.01 10.94
C CYS A 110 12.92 0.28 11.24
N SER A 111 12.84 -0.77 12.06
CA SER A 111 13.99 -1.63 12.38
C SER A 111 14.17 -2.70 11.30
N PHE A 112 15.28 -2.63 10.56
CA PHE A 112 15.64 -3.63 9.56
C PHE A 112 16.60 -4.64 10.18
N THR A 113 16.06 -5.76 10.64
CA THR A 113 16.84 -6.82 11.33
C THR A 113 17.44 -7.81 10.32
N SER A 114 18.53 -8.49 10.69
CA SER A 114 19.12 -9.59 9.88
C SER A 114 18.23 -10.82 9.77
N ASP A 115 17.32 -10.99 10.75
CA ASP A 115 16.46 -12.17 10.88
C ASP A 115 15.30 -12.16 9.87
N ASN A 116 15.09 -11.02 9.21
CA ASN A 116 14.11 -10.82 8.16
C ASN A 116 14.76 -10.18 6.93
N THR A 117 14.13 -10.35 5.76
CA THR A 117 14.53 -9.54 4.60
C THR A 117 14.20 -8.07 4.88
N ALA A 118 14.98 -7.14 4.34
CA ALA A 118 14.73 -5.70 4.43
C ALA A 118 13.34 -5.35 3.88
N ALA A 119 12.94 -6.01 2.79
CA ALA A 119 11.60 -5.90 2.21
C ALA A 119 10.51 -6.32 3.21
N ASN A 120 10.66 -7.48 3.85
CA ASN A 120 9.68 -7.97 4.82
C ASN A 120 9.65 -7.10 6.09
N SER A 121 10.82 -6.66 6.57
CA SER A 121 10.92 -5.75 7.71
C SER A 121 10.19 -4.43 7.42
N LEU A 122 10.31 -3.88 6.20
CA LEU A 122 9.56 -2.70 5.79
C LEU A 122 8.04 -2.97 5.75
N ASN A 123 7.62 -4.09 5.17
CA ASN A 123 6.21 -4.49 5.14
C ASN A 123 5.61 -4.61 6.55
N LEU A 124 6.33 -5.27 7.47
CA LEU A 124 5.94 -5.39 8.88
C LEU A 124 5.89 -4.03 9.57
N CYS A 125 6.82 -3.12 9.26
CA CYS A 125 6.83 -1.78 9.82
C CYS A 125 5.54 -1.01 9.46
N PHE A 126 5.10 -1.07 8.19
CA PHE A 126 3.83 -0.48 7.77
C PHE A 126 2.63 -1.15 8.44
N PHE A 127 2.63 -2.48 8.52
CA PHE A 127 1.53 -3.23 9.14
C PHE A 127 1.36 -2.86 10.63
N ASN A 128 2.47 -2.80 11.38
CA ASN A 128 2.47 -2.43 12.79
C ASN A 128 2.05 -0.98 13.03
N ASN A 129 2.10 -0.13 12.00
CA ASN A 129 1.71 1.28 12.04
C ASN A 129 0.48 1.58 11.16
N ALA A 130 -0.31 0.55 10.84
CA ALA A 130 -1.44 0.63 9.91
C ALA A 130 -2.46 1.72 10.26
N LYS A 131 -2.69 1.98 11.55
CA LYS A 131 -3.62 3.02 12.02
C LYS A 131 -3.28 4.42 11.47
N LYS A 132 -1.98 4.72 11.29
CA LYS A 132 -1.52 6.02 10.80
C LYS A 132 -1.14 5.97 9.32
N PHE A 133 -0.39 4.94 8.91
CA PHE A 133 0.22 4.88 7.59
C PHE A 133 -0.45 3.88 6.64
N GLY A 134 -1.37 3.04 7.10
CA GLY A 134 -1.93 1.94 6.32
C GLY A 134 -2.66 2.38 5.06
N GLY A 135 -3.57 3.34 5.18
CA GLY A 135 -4.28 3.88 4.01
C GLY A 135 -3.34 4.53 2.99
N ALA A 136 -2.31 5.24 3.47
CA ALA A 136 -1.32 5.86 2.59
C ALA A 136 -0.44 4.82 1.89
N TYR A 137 0.02 3.82 2.64
CA TYR A 137 0.77 2.68 2.12
C TYR A 137 -0.01 1.94 1.02
N LEU A 138 -1.28 1.59 1.26
CA LEU A 138 -2.09 0.86 0.29
C LEU A 138 -2.35 1.66 -0.99
N ARG A 139 -2.66 2.96 -0.88
CA ARG A 139 -2.79 3.82 -2.07
C ARG A 139 -1.50 3.92 -2.87
N THR A 140 -0.35 4.01 -2.19
CA THR A 140 0.97 4.01 -2.83
C THR A 140 1.24 2.67 -3.51
N PHE A 141 0.97 1.57 -2.83
CA PHE A 141 1.15 0.23 -3.36
C PHE A 141 0.31 0.03 -4.63
N ASP A 142 -1.00 0.29 -4.56
CA ASP A 142 -1.92 0.17 -5.69
C ASP A 142 -1.52 1.11 -6.84
N GLY A 143 -1.16 2.36 -6.53
CA GLY A 143 -0.74 3.36 -7.52
C GLY A 143 0.58 3.03 -8.21
N LYS A 144 1.45 2.24 -7.57
CA LYS A 144 2.73 1.80 -8.13
C LYS A 144 2.60 0.47 -8.88
N ASP A 145 1.78 -0.44 -8.36
CA ASP A 145 1.54 -1.74 -8.97
C ASP A 145 0.68 -1.63 -10.24
N LEU A 146 -0.28 -0.68 -10.24
CA LEU A 146 -1.23 -0.43 -11.31
C LEU A 146 -1.95 -1.71 -11.77
N ARG A 147 -2.21 -2.60 -10.82
CA ARG A 147 -2.81 -3.90 -11.13
C ARG A 147 -4.25 -3.72 -11.58
N ASP A 148 -4.59 -4.38 -12.68
CA ASP A 148 -5.97 -4.53 -13.11
C ASP A 148 -6.78 -5.23 -12.00
N PRO A 149 -7.82 -4.59 -11.44
CA PRO A 149 -8.68 -5.20 -10.43
C PRO A 149 -9.28 -6.53 -10.87
N SER A 150 -9.47 -6.76 -12.17
CA SER A 150 -9.99 -8.04 -12.69
C SER A 150 -9.04 -9.23 -12.47
N THR A 151 -7.74 -8.97 -12.29
CA THR A 151 -6.73 -10.00 -11.98
C THR A 151 -6.51 -10.18 -10.48
N LEU A 152 -7.14 -9.34 -9.65
CA LEU A 152 -7.22 -9.54 -8.22
C LEU A 152 -8.30 -10.59 -7.96
N LEU A 153 -7.91 -11.76 -7.47
CA LEU A 153 -8.85 -12.78 -6.96
C LEU A 153 -9.50 -12.36 -5.62
N ALA A 154 -9.43 -11.07 -5.26
CA ALA A 154 -9.98 -10.48 -4.04
C ALA A 154 -11.02 -9.41 -4.43
N PRO A 155 -12.17 -9.33 -3.73
CA PRO A 155 -13.11 -8.23 -3.94
C PRO A 155 -12.41 -6.90 -3.64
N ALA A 156 -12.61 -5.90 -4.51
CA ALA A 156 -12.11 -4.55 -4.28
C ALA A 156 -12.57 -4.07 -2.89
N THR A 157 -11.63 -3.88 -1.96
CA THR A 157 -11.94 -3.36 -0.64
C THR A 157 -12.38 -1.90 -0.75
N THR A 158 -13.66 -1.65 -0.45
CA THR A 158 -14.17 -0.32 -0.07
C THR A 158 -13.73 0.00 1.35
N PHE A 159 -13.12 1.17 1.56
CA PHE A 159 -12.80 1.72 2.88
C PHE A 159 -13.92 2.64 3.38
#